data_AF-A0A7J6Y103-F1
#
_entry.id   AF-A0A7J6Y103-F1
#
_cell.length_a   1.000
_cell.length_b   1.000
_cell.length_c   1.000
_cell.angle_alpha   90.00
_cell.angle_beta   90.00
_cell.angle_gamma   90.00
#
_symmetry.space_group_name_H-M   'P 1'
#
loop_
_entity.id
_entity.type
_entity.pdbx_description
1 polymer ?
#
loop_
_entity_poly.entity_id
_entity_poly.type
_entity_poly.pdbx_seq_one_letter_code
_entity_poly.pdbx_strand_id
1 'polypeptide(L)'
;MLSLYLQELERVYGRPGRLIVSRHPENIGYSAAVNIGLRIALSLPREEVPFVFVTNSDVEFSPDLIPNLLRDVHEMTRHDAACMDELAAEVANEPSEYSPVLRRGLRVLRSTVNDSRLSTSALLPDRIRYASVKEREKALSKHYGHFCAYYKCSCFTSVILTRLAISTVVYFDESFYPAYVEDVDYSLRLRLLGFQERNVSYGKFVHCGSSSIRHSNEVELPDALWCRRVKSLMTNDAYVVMKWNGLKACCNGYKEPYDGMVPLDIWVKDKARIQRIRVHGHDEIQRVPIIYYDRTLFYPFTTKGR
;
A
#
# COMPACT_ATOMS: atom_id res chain seq x y z
N MET A 1 28.84 -3.96 8.17
CA MET A 1 29.19 -3.26 6.91
C MET A 1 28.07 -2.34 6.42
N LEU A 2 26.84 -2.82 6.18
CA LEU A 2 25.74 -1.98 5.67
C LEU A 2 25.42 -0.75 6.55
N SER A 3 25.37 -0.90 7.88
CA SER A 3 25.08 0.22 8.78
C SER A 3 26.11 1.35 8.68
N LEU A 4 27.40 1.01 8.55
CA LEU A 4 28.48 1.99 8.40
C LEU A 4 28.38 2.68 7.04
N TYR A 5 28.07 1.93 5.98
CA TYR A 5 27.86 2.48 4.64
C TYR A 5 26.68 3.45 4.60
N LEU A 6 25.53 3.10 5.21
CA LEU A 6 24.37 3.98 5.30
C LEU A 6 24.65 5.23 6.14
N GLN A 7 25.40 5.10 7.24
CA GLN A 7 25.83 6.26 8.04
C GLN A 7 26.69 7.22 7.22
N GLU A 8 27.59 6.70 6.39
CA GLU A 8 28.42 7.52 5.52
C GLU A 8 27.59 8.19 4.41
N LEU A 9 26.65 7.47 3.80
CA LEU A 9 25.72 8.06 2.85
C LEU A 9 24.85 9.14 3.48
N GLU A 10 24.35 8.95 4.71
CA GLU A 10 23.59 9.97 5.45
C GLU A 10 24.45 11.19 5.79
N ARG A 11 25.74 10.99 6.11
CA ARG A 11 26.67 12.09 6.35
C ARG A 11 26.80 12.99 5.12
N VAL A 12 26.83 12.41 3.92
CA VAL A 12 27.03 13.11 2.65
C VAL A 12 25.71 13.66 2.08
N TYR A 13 24.66 12.84 2.06
CA TYR A 13 23.40 13.11 1.36
C TYR A 13 22.20 13.42 2.28
N GLY A 14 22.36 13.27 3.60
CA GLY A 14 21.30 13.53 4.58
C GLY A 14 21.04 15.02 4.81
N ARG A 15 22.08 15.86 4.93
CA ARG A 15 21.91 17.32 5.11
C ARG A 15 21.12 17.98 3.97
N PRO A 16 21.34 17.64 2.69
CA PRO A 16 20.52 18.14 1.60
C PRO A 16 19.08 17.62 1.55
N GLY A 17 18.68 16.71 2.45
CA GLY A 17 17.36 16.04 2.41
C GLY A 17 17.20 15.03 1.26
N ARG A 18 18.27 14.76 0.50
CA ARG A 18 18.24 13.86 -0.67
C ARG A 18 18.27 12.39 -0.29
N LEU A 19 18.69 12.07 0.94
CA LEU A 19 18.64 10.74 1.51
C LEU A 19 18.04 10.80 2.91
N ILE A 20 17.02 9.99 3.14
CA ILE A 20 16.42 9.78 4.46
C ILE A 20 16.52 8.28 4.74
N VAL A 21 17.07 7.93 5.89
CA VAL A 21 17.16 6.54 6.34
C VAL A 21 16.40 6.39 7.64
N SER A 22 15.31 5.61 7.60
CA SER A 22 14.53 5.26 8.79
C SER A 22 14.98 3.92 9.32
N ARG A 23 15.47 3.88 10.56
CA ARG A 23 15.89 2.65 11.25
C ARG A 23 14.83 2.26 12.27
N HIS A 24 14.48 0.98 12.28
CA HIS A 24 13.52 0.43 13.23
C HIS A 24 14.17 -0.70 14.05
N PRO A 25 13.99 -0.73 15.37
CA PRO A 25 14.55 -1.77 16.23
C PRO A 25 13.88 -3.13 16.04
N GLU A 26 12.67 -3.12 15.46
CA GLU A 26 11.89 -4.32 15.16
C GLU A 26 11.45 -4.30 13.69
N ASN A 27 11.19 -5.48 13.13
CA ASN A 27 10.62 -5.58 11.79
C ASN A 27 9.20 -4.99 11.76
N ILE A 28 9.00 -3.87 11.05
CA ILE A 28 7.70 -3.20 10.90
C ILE A 28 6.87 -3.71 9.72
N GLY A 29 7.45 -4.59 8.89
CA GLY A 29 6.84 -5.11 7.68
C GLY A 29 7.02 -4.19 6.46
N TYR A 30 6.92 -4.77 5.27
CA TYR A 30 7.11 -4.08 3.99
C TYR A 30 6.10 -2.93 3.82
N SER A 31 4.80 -3.19 4.02
CA SER A 31 3.75 -2.17 3.88
C SER A 31 4.00 -0.95 4.76
N ALA A 32 4.39 -1.15 6.03
CA ALA A 32 4.69 -0.05 6.93
C ALA A 32 5.94 0.73 6.50
N ALA A 33 6.99 0.05 6.02
CA ALA A 33 8.19 0.70 5.50
C ALA A 33 7.89 1.56 4.26
N VAL A 34 7.11 1.03 3.31
CA VAL A 34 6.66 1.80 2.13
C VAL A 34 5.80 2.99 2.57
N ASN A 35 4.87 2.79 3.49
CA ASN A 35 3.98 3.85 3.97
C ASN A 35 4.74 5.00 4.66
N ILE A 36 5.88 4.76 5.32
CA ILE A 36 6.73 5.84 5.84
C ILE A 36 7.20 6.74 4.70
N GLY A 37 7.71 6.15 3.61
CA GLY A 37 8.10 6.90 2.42
C GLY A 37 6.94 7.65 1.77
N LEU A 38 5.77 7.00 1.65
CA LEU A 38 4.56 7.63 1.10
C LEU A 38 4.09 8.82 1.94
N ARG A 39 4.13 8.72 3.28
CA ARG A 39 3.77 9.82 4.18
C ARG A 39 4.69 11.02 4.01
N ILE A 40 5.99 10.79 3.89
CA ILE A 40 6.98 11.84 3.61
C ILE A 40 6.66 12.50 2.25
N ALA A 41 6.44 11.69 1.21
CA ALA A 41 6.10 12.20 -0.12
C ALA A 41 4.81 13.04 -0.14
N LEU A 42 3.77 12.62 0.59
CA LEU A 42 2.52 13.38 0.70
C LEU A 42 2.64 14.64 1.56
N SER A 43 3.65 14.73 2.43
CA SER A 43 3.90 15.95 3.22
C SER A 43 4.55 17.07 2.39
N LEU A 44 5.17 16.72 1.27
CA LEU A 44 5.78 17.66 0.32
C LEU A 44 4.73 18.18 -0.68
N PRO A 45 4.94 19.37 -1.28
CA PRO A 45 4.07 19.90 -2.35
C PRO A 45 3.90 18.92 -3.50
N ARG A 46 2.70 18.87 -4.09
CA ARG A 46 2.42 17.95 -5.21
C ARG A 46 3.24 18.28 -6.46
N GLU A 47 3.63 19.55 -6.61
CA GLU A 47 4.46 20.04 -7.71
C GLU A 47 5.90 19.51 -7.57
N GLU A 48 6.36 19.30 -6.34
CA GLU A 48 7.67 18.71 -6.05
C GLU A 48 7.63 17.18 -6.15
N VAL A 49 6.55 16.56 -5.66
CA VAL A 49 6.39 15.10 -5.64
C VAL A 49 5.04 14.69 -6.27
N PRO A 50 4.94 14.66 -7.61
CA PRO A 50 3.71 14.30 -8.32
C PRO A 50 3.45 12.78 -8.35
N PHE A 51 4.47 11.97 -8.07
CA PHE A 51 4.39 10.51 -7.99
C PHE A 51 5.53 9.98 -7.10
N VAL A 52 5.42 8.73 -6.66
CA VAL A 52 6.43 8.06 -5.85
C VAL A 52 6.89 6.79 -6.54
N PHE A 53 8.20 6.64 -6.71
CA PHE A 53 8.80 5.40 -7.19
C PHE A 53 9.17 4.50 -6.02
N VAL A 54 8.54 3.33 -5.95
CA VAL A 54 8.79 2.29 -4.94
C VAL A 54 9.55 1.15 -5.60
N THR A 55 10.72 0.80 -5.07
CA THR A 55 11.54 -0.31 -5.57
C THR A 55 12.14 -1.13 -4.44
N ASN A 56 12.29 -2.43 -4.67
CA ASN A 56 13.10 -3.29 -3.82
C ASN A 56 14.58 -2.92 -3.92
N SER A 57 15.33 -3.27 -2.88
CA SER A 57 16.78 -2.99 -2.77
C SER A 57 17.67 -3.92 -3.62
N ASP A 58 17.11 -5.00 -4.15
CA ASP A 58 17.80 -6.00 -4.97
C ASP A 58 17.37 -5.94 -6.45
N VAL A 59 17.12 -4.71 -6.92
CA VAL A 59 16.74 -4.39 -8.29
C VAL A 59 17.81 -3.56 -8.97
N GLU A 60 18.16 -3.95 -10.19
CA GLU A 60 19.03 -3.20 -11.09
C GLU A 60 18.24 -2.76 -12.33
N PHE A 61 18.40 -1.50 -12.72
CA PHE A 61 17.70 -0.91 -13.86
C PHE A 61 18.65 -0.69 -15.04
N SER A 62 18.17 -0.93 -16.26
CA SER A 62 18.89 -0.50 -17.44
C SER A 62 18.91 1.04 -17.53
N PRO A 63 19.98 1.65 -18.08
CA PRO A 63 20.13 3.11 -18.11
C PRO A 63 18.99 3.86 -18.82
N ASP A 64 18.32 3.20 -19.76
CA ASP A 64 17.21 3.74 -20.55
C ASP A 64 15.84 3.61 -19.89
N LEU A 65 15.68 2.74 -18.89
CA LEU A 65 14.36 2.46 -18.30
C LEU A 65 13.81 3.66 -17.53
N ILE A 66 14.57 4.15 -16.53
CA ILE A 66 14.10 5.21 -15.63
C ILE A 66 13.83 6.52 -16.37
N PRO A 67 14.72 7.05 -17.24
CA PRO A 67 14.46 8.33 -17.92
C PRO A 67 13.20 8.28 -18.81
N ASN A 68 13.00 7.19 -19.54
CA ASN A 68 11.81 7.04 -20.39
C ASN A 68 10.53 6.88 -19.56
N LEU A 69 10.60 6.09 -18.48
CA LEU A 69 9.47 5.88 -17.58
C LEU A 69 9.03 7.20 -16.93
N LEU A 70 9.97 8.00 -16.44
CA LEU A 70 9.67 9.29 -15.82
C LEU A 70 9.02 10.27 -16.81
N ARG A 71 9.51 10.32 -18.06
CA ARG A 71 8.89 11.13 -19.12
C ARG A 71 7.43 10.74 -19.33
N ASP A 72 7.16 9.44 -19.48
CA ASP A 72 5.80 8.93 -19.71
C ASP A 72 4.89 9.24 -18.52
N VAL A 73 5.35 9.03 -17.27
CA VAL A 73 4.54 9.34 -16.09
C VAL A 73 4.20 10.83 -16.05
N HIS A 74 5.16 11.72 -16.27
CA HIS A 74 4.89 13.17 -16.30
C HIS A 74 3.87 13.55 -17.38
N GLU A 75 4.00 13.01 -18.58
CA GLU A 75 3.08 13.30 -19.67
C GLU A 75 1.66 12.78 -19.39
N MET A 76 1.57 11.54 -18.89
CA MET A 76 0.32 10.82 -18.74
C MET A 76 -0.46 11.20 -17.47
N THR A 77 0.20 11.86 -16.50
CA THR A 77 -0.42 12.34 -15.24
C THR A 77 -0.59 13.85 -15.19
N ARG A 78 -0.31 14.58 -16.28
CA ARG A 78 -0.37 16.06 -16.33
C ARG A 78 -1.72 16.67 -15.93
N HIS A 79 -2.81 15.90 -15.99
CA HIS A 79 -4.16 16.33 -15.64
C HIS A 79 -4.59 15.91 -14.23
N ASP A 80 -3.77 15.15 -13.50
CA ASP A 80 -4.13 14.63 -12.18
C ASP A 80 -4.31 15.76 -11.16
N ALA A 81 -3.54 16.85 -11.26
CA ALA A 81 -3.65 17.99 -10.35
C ALA A 81 -5.07 18.61 -10.34
N ALA A 82 -5.67 18.79 -11.53
CA ALA A 82 -7.02 19.32 -11.65
C ALA A 82 -8.07 18.37 -11.04
N CYS A 83 -7.95 17.06 -11.31
CA CYS A 83 -8.81 16.05 -10.69
C CYS A 83 -8.68 16.06 -9.15
N MET A 84 -7.46 16.18 -8.63
CA MET A 84 -7.23 16.28 -7.19
C MET A 84 -7.88 17.52 -6.59
N ASP A 85 -7.83 18.67 -7.27
CA ASP A 85 -8.48 19.91 -6.82
C ASP A 85 -10.01 19.79 -6.78
N GLU A 86 -10.61 19.19 -7.80
CA GLU A 86 -12.05 18.91 -7.84
C GLU A 86 -12.48 17.97 -6.70
N LEU A 87 -11.74 16.87 -6.50
CA LEU A 87 -12.00 15.92 -5.41
C LEU A 87 -11.83 16.59 -4.04
N ALA A 88 -10.81 17.43 -3.87
CA ALA A 88 -10.59 18.16 -2.63
C ALA A 88 -11.74 19.15 -2.34
N ALA A 89 -12.26 19.84 -3.36
CA ALA A 89 -13.40 20.73 -3.21
C ALA A 89 -14.70 19.97 -2.86
N GLU A 90 -14.93 18.80 -3.47
CA GLU A 90 -16.07 17.93 -3.12
C GLU A 90 -15.95 17.42 -1.67
N VAL A 91 -14.75 16.96 -1.28
CA VAL A 91 -14.46 16.51 0.09
C VAL A 91 -14.55 17.63 1.12
N ALA A 92 -14.23 18.88 0.76
CA ALA A 92 -14.35 20.01 1.69
C ALA A 92 -15.82 20.31 2.05
N ASN A 93 -16.75 20.07 1.13
CA ASN A 93 -18.19 20.28 1.32
C ASN A 93 -18.92 19.01 1.82
N GLU A 94 -18.31 17.84 1.62
CA GLU A 94 -18.69 16.49 2.10
C GLU A 94 -20.20 16.26 2.27
N PRO A 95 -20.99 16.26 1.17
CA PRO A 95 -22.41 16.00 1.26
C PRO A 95 -22.67 14.57 1.77
N SER A 96 -23.35 14.45 2.92
CA SER A 96 -23.65 13.14 3.53
C SER A 96 -24.82 12.39 2.89
N GLU A 97 -25.33 12.87 1.75
CA GLU A 97 -26.48 12.27 1.06
C GLU A 97 -26.18 10.86 0.55
N TYR A 98 -24.93 10.63 0.13
CA TYR A 98 -24.42 9.35 -0.35
C TYR A 98 -23.96 8.42 0.78
N SER A 99 -23.80 8.92 2.00
CA SER A 99 -23.40 8.11 3.14
C SER A 99 -24.50 7.07 3.46
N PRO A 100 -24.14 5.85 3.91
CA PRO A 100 -25.10 4.86 4.38
C PRO A 100 -26.02 5.46 5.45
N VAL A 101 -27.26 4.98 5.55
CA VAL A 101 -28.27 5.52 6.48
C VAL A 101 -27.75 5.63 7.92
N LEU A 102 -27.02 4.61 8.39
CA LEU A 102 -26.41 4.59 9.73
C LEU A 102 -25.31 5.64 9.95
N ARG A 103 -24.85 6.29 8.89
CA ARG A 103 -23.76 7.28 8.90
C ARG A 103 -24.18 8.66 8.39
N ARG A 104 -25.43 8.84 7.96
CA ARG A 104 -25.89 10.13 7.43
C ARG A 104 -25.76 11.21 8.49
N GLY A 105 -25.21 12.37 8.12
CA GLY A 105 -24.92 13.48 9.05
C GLY A 105 -23.66 13.29 9.91
N LEU A 106 -22.97 12.13 9.83
CA LEU A 106 -21.66 11.96 10.46
C LEU A 106 -20.57 12.39 9.48
N ARG A 107 -19.61 13.18 9.98
CA ARG A 107 -18.41 13.52 9.22
C ARG A 107 -17.56 12.27 9.00
N VAL A 108 -17.01 12.13 7.80
CA VAL A 108 -16.12 11.01 7.50
C VAL A 108 -14.81 11.20 8.26
N LEU A 109 -14.35 10.13 8.91
CA LEU A 109 -13.02 10.10 9.48
C LEU A 109 -11.98 9.94 8.35
N ARG A 110 -11.08 10.92 8.22
CA ARG A 110 -10.00 10.93 7.24
C ARG A 110 -8.66 10.92 7.97
N SER A 111 -7.78 10.01 7.56
CA SER A 111 -6.48 9.82 8.20
C SER A 111 -5.54 10.89 7.73
N THR A 112 -4.82 11.47 8.69
CA THR A 112 -3.72 12.37 8.44
C THR A 112 -2.44 11.57 8.17
N VAL A 113 -1.41 12.27 7.68
CA VAL A 113 -0.07 11.69 7.51
C VAL A 113 0.51 11.14 8.81
N ASN A 114 0.00 11.53 9.98
CA ASN A 114 0.46 11.08 11.29
C ASN A 114 -0.29 9.85 11.82
N ASP A 115 -1.39 9.43 11.18
CA ASP A 115 -2.21 8.33 11.64
C ASP A 115 -1.63 6.97 11.23
N SER A 116 -1.03 6.26 12.18
CA SER A 116 -0.40 4.94 11.97
C SER A 116 -1.30 3.73 12.28
N ARG A 117 -2.55 3.98 12.69
CA ARG A 117 -3.51 2.91 13.06
C ARG A 117 -4.68 2.79 12.09
N LEU A 118 -5.14 3.90 11.53
CA LEU A 118 -6.24 3.96 10.59
C LEU A 118 -5.73 4.58 9.30
N SER A 119 -6.09 3.97 8.18
CA SER A 119 -5.91 4.54 6.87
C SER A 119 -7.29 4.74 6.25
N THR A 120 -7.58 5.99 5.86
CA THR A 120 -8.83 6.44 5.24
C THR A 120 -8.50 7.58 4.29
N SER A 121 -9.20 7.67 3.17
CA SER A 121 -8.75 8.53 2.08
C SER A 121 -8.81 10.01 2.41
N ALA A 122 -7.79 10.75 1.94
CA ALA A 122 -7.81 12.20 1.97
C ALA A 122 -8.76 12.76 0.90
N LEU A 123 -8.80 12.16 -0.30
CA LEU A 123 -9.49 12.72 -1.47
C LEU A 123 -10.63 11.86 -2.02
N LEU A 124 -11.02 10.74 -1.39
CA LEU A 124 -12.18 9.97 -1.85
C LEU A 124 -13.48 10.58 -1.28
N PRO A 125 -14.35 11.20 -2.09
CA PRO A 125 -15.63 11.73 -1.63
C PRO A 125 -16.64 10.60 -1.42
N ASP A 126 -17.68 10.87 -0.63
CA ASP A 126 -18.71 9.88 -0.28
C ASP A 126 -19.47 9.34 -1.49
N ARG A 127 -19.72 10.20 -2.47
CA ARG A 127 -20.31 9.81 -3.76
C ARG A 127 -19.55 8.67 -4.42
N ILE A 128 -18.21 8.70 -4.40
CA ILE A 128 -17.39 7.62 -4.95
C ILE A 128 -17.24 6.50 -3.93
N ARG A 129 -16.96 6.80 -2.66
CA ARG A 129 -16.72 5.81 -1.61
C ARG A 129 -17.85 4.77 -1.51
N TYR A 130 -19.09 5.25 -1.53
CA TYR A 130 -20.30 4.45 -1.33
C TYR A 130 -21.06 4.12 -2.62
N ALA A 131 -20.56 4.55 -3.78
CA ALA A 131 -21.12 4.15 -5.06
C ALA A 131 -21.01 2.64 -5.30
N SER A 132 -21.86 2.14 -6.20
CA SER A 132 -21.77 0.75 -6.65
C SER A 132 -20.43 0.47 -7.33
N VAL A 133 -20.00 -0.80 -7.35
CA VAL A 133 -18.75 -1.22 -8.02
C VAL A 133 -18.67 -0.68 -9.46
N LYS A 134 -19.75 -0.83 -10.22
CA LYS A 134 -19.85 -0.39 -11.64
C LYS A 134 -19.71 1.12 -11.82
N GLU A 135 -20.13 1.91 -10.85
CA GLU A 135 -19.99 3.38 -10.88
C GLU A 135 -18.58 3.79 -10.47
N ARG A 136 -18.01 3.17 -9.42
CA ARG A 136 -16.65 3.45 -8.97
C ARG A 136 -15.59 3.11 -10.01
N GLU A 137 -15.78 2.03 -10.77
CA GLU A 137 -14.90 1.67 -11.89
C GLU A 137 -14.79 2.75 -12.98
N LYS A 138 -15.72 3.71 -13.01
CA LYS A 138 -15.69 4.83 -13.96
C LYS A 138 -15.13 6.11 -13.35
N ALA A 139 -14.99 6.17 -12.02
CA ALA A 139 -14.68 7.39 -11.30
C ALA A 139 -13.31 7.95 -11.68
N LEU A 140 -12.29 7.08 -11.76
CA LEU A 140 -10.90 7.47 -12.09
C LEU A 140 -10.39 6.74 -13.33
N SER A 141 -11.29 6.31 -14.22
CA SER A 141 -10.96 5.49 -15.40
C SER A 141 -10.17 6.19 -16.48
N LYS A 142 -10.03 7.51 -16.39
CA LYS A 142 -9.19 8.32 -17.30
C LYS A 142 -7.78 8.55 -16.75
N HIS A 143 -7.52 8.12 -15.51
CA HIS A 143 -6.26 8.36 -14.80
C HIS A 143 -5.49 7.06 -14.60
N TYR A 144 -4.17 7.17 -14.56
CA TYR A 144 -3.30 6.05 -14.25
C TYR A 144 -3.07 5.96 -12.75
N GLY A 145 -3.27 4.76 -12.20
CA GLY A 145 -3.03 4.51 -10.78
C GLY A 145 -1.56 4.22 -10.52
N HIS A 146 -0.96 3.41 -11.41
CA HIS A 146 0.41 2.98 -11.29
C HIS A 146 1.05 2.63 -12.63
N PHE A 147 2.38 2.69 -12.64
CA PHE A 147 3.23 2.33 -13.77
C PHE A 147 4.25 1.28 -13.34
N CYS A 148 4.39 0.22 -14.12
CA CYS A 148 5.32 -0.89 -13.89
C CYS A 148 6.27 -1.05 -15.08
N ALA A 149 7.55 -1.32 -14.79
CA ALA A 149 8.50 -1.82 -15.78
C ALA A 149 8.18 -3.30 -16.10
N TYR A 150 8.11 -3.66 -17.38
CA TYR A 150 7.60 -4.94 -17.88
C TYR A 150 7.90 -6.17 -16.99
N TYR A 151 6.84 -6.72 -16.41
CA TYR A 151 6.74 -8.08 -15.93
C TYR A 151 5.36 -8.60 -16.38
N LYS A 152 5.16 -9.92 -16.54
CA LYS A 152 3.92 -10.52 -17.09
C LYS A 152 2.64 -10.23 -16.26
N CYS A 153 2.74 -9.42 -15.21
CA CYS A 153 1.67 -8.91 -14.35
C CYS A 153 2.16 -7.65 -13.62
N SER A 154 1.24 -6.93 -12.96
CA SER A 154 1.57 -5.86 -12.01
C SER A 154 2.60 -6.37 -11.01
N CYS A 155 3.76 -5.73 -10.93
CA CYS A 155 4.86 -6.17 -10.09
C CYS A 155 5.38 -5.00 -9.25
N PHE A 156 4.97 -4.95 -7.99
CA PHE A 156 5.34 -3.86 -7.07
C PHE A 156 6.76 -4.03 -6.51
N THR A 157 7.53 -4.98 -7.06
CA THR A 157 9.00 -4.99 -6.92
C THR A 157 9.60 -3.66 -7.41
N SER A 158 8.99 -3.06 -8.44
CA SER A 158 9.38 -1.76 -8.99
C SER A 158 8.16 -1.09 -9.62
N VAL A 159 7.56 -0.14 -8.91
CA VAL A 159 6.30 0.52 -9.29
C VAL A 159 6.34 2.02 -9.03
N ILE A 160 5.85 2.82 -9.97
CA ILE A 160 5.52 4.22 -9.73
C ILE A 160 4.04 4.30 -9.37
N LEU A 161 3.75 4.90 -8.21
CA LEU A 161 2.39 5.22 -7.76
C LEU A 161 2.12 6.71 -7.99
N THR A 162 1.00 7.04 -8.62
CA THR A 162 0.63 8.46 -8.83
C THR A 162 0.16 9.08 -7.52
N ARG A 163 0.38 10.39 -7.36
CA ARG A 163 -0.11 11.08 -6.15
C ARG A 163 -1.63 11.04 -6.04
N LEU A 164 -2.35 11.08 -7.16
CA LEU A 164 -3.81 10.91 -7.21
C LEU A 164 -4.22 9.54 -6.68
N ALA A 165 -3.53 8.46 -7.08
CA ALA A 165 -3.76 7.12 -6.55
C ALA A 165 -3.55 7.04 -5.05
N ILE A 166 -2.40 7.51 -4.55
CA ILE A 166 -2.08 7.48 -3.12
C ILE A 166 -3.11 8.31 -2.33
N SER A 167 -3.53 9.46 -2.85
CA SER A 167 -4.46 10.35 -2.15
C SER A 167 -5.91 9.85 -2.13
N THR A 168 -6.27 8.89 -3.00
CA THR A 168 -7.62 8.32 -3.13
C THR A 168 -7.72 6.91 -2.57
N VAL A 169 -6.84 5.99 -2.99
CA VAL A 169 -6.74 4.59 -2.51
C VAL A 169 -6.07 4.48 -1.14
N VAL A 170 -5.33 5.50 -0.73
CA VAL A 170 -4.57 5.58 0.53
C VAL A 170 -3.35 4.65 0.54
N TYR A 171 -2.89 4.27 1.73
CA TYR A 171 -1.66 3.54 1.97
C TYR A 171 -1.81 2.02 1.77
N PHE A 172 -0.70 1.29 1.79
CA PHE A 172 -0.69 -0.17 1.84
C PHE A 172 -1.24 -0.65 3.18
N ASP A 173 -2.07 -1.70 3.18
CA ASP A 173 -2.64 -2.24 4.41
C ASP A 173 -1.56 -2.92 5.26
N GLU A 174 -1.18 -2.25 6.35
CA GLU A 174 -0.11 -2.69 7.26
C GLU A 174 -0.46 -3.97 8.05
N SER A 175 -1.67 -4.49 7.90
CA SER A 175 -2.05 -5.79 8.44
C SER A 175 -1.58 -6.95 7.57
N PHE A 176 -1.20 -6.72 6.31
CA PHE A 176 -0.37 -7.67 5.55
C PHE A 176 1.05 -7.60 6.11
N TYR A 177 1.40 -8.56 6.97
CA TYR A 177 2.62 -8.53 7.77
C TYR A 177 3.25 -9.93 7.87
N PRO A 178 4.58 -10.06 7.66
CA PRO A 178 5.54 -8.98 7.43
C PRO A 178 5.64 -8.50 5.97
N ALA A 179 5.20 -9.30 4.99
CA ALA A 179 5.19 -8.96 3.56
C ALA A 179 4.31 -9.96 2.79
N TYR A 180 4.13 -9.71 1.49
CA TYR A 180 3.28 -10.42 0.53
C TYR A 180 1.79 -10.14 0.64
N VAL A 181 1.15 -10.02 -0.53
CA VAL A 181 -0.27 -9.74 -0.78
C VAL A 181 -0.63 -8.25 -0.69
N GLU A 182 0.19 -7.40 -0.08
CA GLU A 182 -0.07 -5.96 -0.02
C GLU A 182 -0.15 -5.28 -1.38
N ASP A 183 0.62 -5.76 -2.35
CA ASP A 183 0.65 -5.27 -3.73
C ASP A 183 -0.61 -5.68 -4.51
N VAL A 184 -1.06 -6.92 -4.31
CA VAL A 184 -2.33 -7.43 -4.83
C VAL A 184 -3.49 -6.64 -4.23
N ASP A 185 -3.51 -6.45 -2.92
CA ASP A 185 -4.50 -5.65 -2.21
C ASP A 185 -4.57 -4.22 -2.76
N TYR A 186 -3.43 -3.56 -2.90
CA TYR A 186 -3.35 -2.20 -3.42
C TYR A 186 -3.84 -2.13 -4.87
N SER A 187 -3.41 -3.07 -5.72
CA SER A 187 -3.83 -3.15 -7.12
C SER A 187 -5.33 -3.37 -7.28
N LEU A 188 -5.94 -4.21 -6.44
CA LEU A 188 -7.39 -4.43 -6.44
C LEU A 188 -8.16 -3.17 -6.05
N ARG A 189 -7.69 -2.44 -5.04
CA ARG A 189 -8.30 -1.16 -4.64
C ARG A 189 -8.20 -0.11 -5.75
N LEU A 190 -7.07 -0.04 -6.47
CA LEU A 190 -6.93 0.84 -7.65
C LEU A 190 -7.94 0.49 -8.73
N ARG A 191 -8.06 -0.79 -9.09
CA ARG A 191 -8.99 -1.25 -10.12
C ARG A 191 -10.46 -1.00 -9.73
N LEU A 192 -10.81 -1.16 -8.45
CA LEU A 192 -12.16 -0.85 -7.93
C LEU A 192 -12.52 0.64 -8.01
N LEU A 193 -11.54 1.54 -8.11
CA LEU A 193 -11.74 2.97 -8.41
C LEU A 193 -11.63 3.32 -9.90
N GLY A 194 -11.37 2.32 -10.75
CA GLY A 194 -11.28 2.48 -12.19
C GLY A 194 -9.89 2.83 -12.72
N PHE A 195 -8.88 3.03 -11.86
CA PHE A 195 -7.55 3.45 -12.33
C PHE A 195 -6.99 2.50 -13.40
N GLN A 196 -6.34 3.11 -14.39
CA GLN A 196 -5.58 2.37 -15.40
C GLN A 196 -4.23 1.94 -14.85
N GLU A 197 -3.78 0.78 -15.30
CA GLU A 197 -2.44 0.25 -15.08
C GLU A 197 -1.62 0.41 -16.36
N ARG A 198 -0.40 0.95 -16.24
CA ARG A 198 0.53 1.06 -17.36
C ARG A 198 1.72 0.14 -17.18
N ASN A 199 1.85 -0.87 -18.04
CA ASN A 199 3.05 -1.67 -18.17
C ASN A 199 3.87 -1.13 -19.35
N VAL A 200 5.11 -0.69 -19.11
CA VAL A 200 6.01 -0.16 -20.15
C VAL A 200 6.89 -1.27 -20.70
N SER A 201 7.14 -1.29 -22.01
CA SER A 201 7.88 -2.34 -22.73
C SER A 201 9.32 -1.96 -23.11
N TYR A 202 9.74 -0.73 -22.82
CA TYR A 202 11.11 -0.27 -23.04
C TYR A 202 11.98 -0.48 -21.78
N GLY A 203 13.29 -0.57 -21.97
CA GLY A 203 14.23 -0.87 -20.90
C GLY A 203 14.10 -2.28 -20.33
N LYS A 204 14.96 -2.58 -19.35
CA LYS A 204 14.97 -3.83 -18.60
C LYS A 204 15.21 -3.51 -17.14
N PHE A 205 14.67 -4.34 -16.25
CA PHE A 205 15.14 -4.41 -14.88
C PHE A 205 15.45 -5.86 -14.53
N VAL A 206 16.42 -6.05 -13.65
CA VAL A 206 16.79 -7.35 -13.09
C VAL A 206 16.42 -7.31 -11.62
N HIS A 207 15.60 -8.26 -11.18
CA HIS A 207 15.30 -8.48 -9.77
C HIS A 207 15.94 -9.79 -9.34
N CYS A 208 16.92 -9.71 -8.42
CA CYS A 208 17.62 -10.89 -7.91
C CYS A 208 16.66 -11.86 -7.21
N GLY A 209 15.56 -11.33 -6.66
CA GLY A 209 14.40 -12.09 -6.23
C GLY A 209 14.65 -12.82 -4.92
N SER A 210 13.88 -12.44 -3.89
CA SER A 210 13.97 -13.08 -2.57
C SER A 210 15.39 -13.09 -1.99
N SER A 211 16.25 -12.14 -2.37
CA SER A 211 17.67 -12.15 -1.99
C SER A 211 17.84 -12.21 -0.47
N SER A 212 17.12 -11.35 0.27
CA SER A 212 17.14 -11.34 1.74
C SER A 212 16.63 -12.64 2.38
N ILE A 213 15.68 -13.32 1.73
CA ILE A 213 15.12 -14.59 2.21
C ILE A 213 16.05 -15.76 1.91
N ARG A 214 16.72 -15.75 0.76
CA ARG A 214 17.73 -16.75 0.42
C ARG A 214 18.90 -16.65 1.38
N HIS A 215 19.39 -15.43 1.59
CA HIS A 215 20.45 -15.18 2.55
C HIS A 215 20.05 -15.54 3.98
N SER A 216 18.79 -15.32 4.37
CA SER A 216 18.31 -15.76 5.68
C SER A 216 18.30 -17.28 5.84
N ASN A 217 18.41 -18.09 4.79
CA ASN A 217 18.59 -19.55 4.93
C ASN A 217 20.07 -19.98 5.05
N GLU A 218 21.00 -19.07 4.80
CA GLU A 218 22.45 -19.34 4.76
C GLU A 218 23.15 -18.94 6.06
N VAL A 219 22.47 -18.22 6.96
CA VAL A 219 23.05 -17.62 8.16
C VAL A 219 22.23 -17.91 9.41
N GLU A 220 22.91 -18.07 10.54
CA GLU A 220 22.30 -18.33 11.86
C GLU A 220 22.25 -17.06 12.74
N LEU A 221 21.85 -15.94 12.13
CA LEU A 221 21.61 -14.70 12.85
C LEU A 221 20.19 -14.69 13.46
N PRO A 222 19.96 -14.03 14.62
CA PRO A 222 18.64 -13.95 15.24
C PRO A 222 17.53 -13.47 14.28
N ASP A 223 17.81 -12.45 13.47
CA ASP A 223 16.85 -11.92 12.48
C ASP A 223 16.57 -12.90 11.33
N ALA A 224 17.56 -13.71 10.96
CA ALA A 224 17.41 -14.74 9.94
C ALA A 224 16.51 -15.87 10.44
N LEU A 225 16.76 -16.36 11.66
CA LEU A 225 15.89 -17.31 12.37
C LEU A 225 14.46 -16.79 12.50
N TRP A 226 14.32 -15.53 12.94
CA TRP A 226 13.02 -14.86 13.05
C TRP A 226 12.29 -14.83 11.71
N CYS A 227 12.96 -14.45 10.63
CA CYS A 227 12.38 -14.39 9.30
C CYS A 227 11.89 -15.77 8.83
N ARG A 228 12.68 -16.83 9.05
CA ARG A 228 12.32 -18.21 8.70
C ARG A 228 11.07 -18.68 9.46
N ARG A 229 10.99 -18.41 10.76
CA ARG A 229 9.84 -18.76 11.62
C ARG A 229 8.58 -17.98 11.24
N VAL A 230 8.68 -16.68 11.01
CA VAL A 230 7.51 -15.88 10.62
C VAL A 230 7.00 -16.26 9.23
N LYS A 231 7.91 -16.54 8.29
CA LYS A 231 7.54 -16.97 6.93
C LYS A 231 6.74 -18.28 6.94
N SER A 232 7.07 -19.24 7.81
CA SER A 232 6.38 -20.53 7.86
C SER A 232 4.93 -20.42 8.35
N LEU A 233 4.56 -19.33 9.04
CA LEU A 233 3.19 -19.13 9.51
C LEU A 233 2.18 -18.83 8.39
N MET A 234 2.64 -18.36 7.21
CA MET A 234 1.78 -17.96 6.09
C MET A 234 0.62 -17.04 6.53
N THR A 235 0.92 -16.07 7.40
CA THR A 235 -0.06 -15.26 8.13
C THR A 235 -1.05 -14.50 7.26
N ASN A 236 -0.62 -14.17 6.04
CA ASN A 236 -1.40 -13.36 5.12
C ASN A 236 -2.42 -14.18 4.31
N ASP A 237 -2.31 -15.51 4.25
CA ASP A 237 -3.27 -16.38 3.55
C ASP A 237 -4.65 -16.30 4.19
N ALA A 238 -4.72 -16.44 5.52
CA ALA A 238 -5.97 -16.31 6.25
C ALA A 238 -6.54 -14.89 6.15
N TYR A 239 -5.67 -13.86 6.18
CA TYR A 239 -6.10 -12.47 6.10
C TYR A 239 -6.63 -12.08 4.72
N VAL A 240 -5.99 -12.52 3.64
CA VAL A 240 -6.48 -12.28 2.27
C VAL A 240 -7.77 -13.04 1.99
N VAL A 241 -7.93 -14.26 2.53
CA VAL A 241 -9.21 -14.98 2.44
C VAL A 241 -10.31 -14.21 3.15
N MET A 242 -10.05 -13.69 4.35
CA MET A 242 -11.02 -12.89 5.08
C MET A 242 -11.35 -11.56 4.37
N LYS A 243 -10.34 -10.87 3.82
CA LYS A 243 -10.49 -9.55 3.20
C LYS A 243 -11.08 -9.62 1.80
N TRP A 244 -10.64 -10.54 0.97
CA TRP A 244 -10.98 -10.58 -0.45
C TRP A 244 -11.72 -11.85 -0.87
N ASN A 245 -12.08 -12.72 0.09
CA ASN A 245 -12.65 -14.04 -0.19
C ASN A 245 -11.69 -14.90 -1.07
N GLY A 246 -10.38 -14.71 -0.82
CA GLY A 246 -9.27 -15.45 -1.42
C GLY A 246 -8.70 -14.83 -2.69
N LEU A 247 -7.46 -15.17 -3.04
CA LEU A 247 -6.80 -14.64 -4.24
C LEU A 247 -7.49 -15.04 -5.54
N LYS A 248 -8.09 -16.23 -5.61
CA LYS A 248 -8.86 -16.69 -6.79
C LYS A 248 -10.11 -15.85 -7.04
N ALA A 249 -10.68 -15.22 -6.00
CA ALA A 249 -11.80 -14.33 -6.17
C ALA A 249 -11.46 -13.08 -7.00
N CYS A 250 -10.18 -12.71 -7.03
CA CYS A 250 -9.67 -11.57 -7.79
C CYS A 250 -9.64 -11.84 -9.30
N CYS A 251 -9.81 -13.10 -9.72
CA CYS A 251 -9.87 -13.51 -11.13
C CYS A 251 -11.31 -13.54 -11.69
N ASN A 252 -12.35 -13.57 -10.84
CA ASN A 252 -13.75 -13.77 -11.24
C ASN A 252 -14.61 -12.52 -10.99
N GLY A 253 -14.17 -11.37 -11.52
CA GLY A 253 -14.79 -10.06 -11.27
C GLY A 253 -14.27 -9.40 -9.99
N TYR A 254 -14.51 -8.09 -9.85
CA TYR A 254 -13.99 -7.32 -8.72
C TYR A 254 -14.85 -7.54 -7.48
N LYS A 255 -14.39 -8.34 -6.53
CA LYS A 255 -15.00 -8.41 -5.19
C LYS A 255 -14.57 -7.21 -4.37
N GLU A 256 -15.48 -6.68 -3.55
CA GLU A 256 -15.16 -5.63 -2.58
C GLU A 256 -14.48 -6.22 -1.34
N PRO A 257 -13.64 -5.44 -0.63
CA PRO A 257 -13.07 -5.90 0.62
C PRO A 257 -14.17 -6.17 1.65
N TYR A 258 -14.04 -7.29 2.36
CA TYR A 258 -14.99 -7.78 3.35
C TYR A 258 -16.43 -7.87 2.82
N ASP A 259 -16.60 -8.28 1.56
CA ASP A 259 -17.89 -8.35 0.87
C ASP A 259 -18.68 -7.01 0.94
N GLY A 260 -17.95 -5.89 0.84
CA GLY A 260 -18.49 -4.54 0.86
C GLY A 260 -18.91 -4.04 2.25
N MET A 261 -18.57 -4.77 3.33
CA MET A 261 -18.85 -4.36 4.72
C MET A 261 -18.12 -3.07 5.10
N VAL A 262 -16.95 -2.82 4.51
CA VAL A 262 -16.09 -1.67 4.79
C VAL A 262 -15.72 -1.02 3.45
N PRO A 263 -15.68 0.32 3.35
CA PRO A 263 -15.26 0.98 2.13
C PRO A 263 -13.84 0.60 1.70
N LEU A 264 -13.58 0.65 0.39
CA LEU A 264 -12.32 0.16 -0.18
C LEU A 264 -11.08 0.93 0.29
N ASP A 265 -11.23 2.19 0.68
CA ASP A 265 -10.15 3.08 1.11
C ASP A 265 -9.81 2.95 2.59
N ILE A 266 -10.45 2.00 3.30
CA ILE A 266 -10.33 1.85 4.73
C ILE A 266 -9.62 0.55 5.11
N TRP A 267 -8.60 0.68 5.94
CA TRP A 267 -8.06 -0.44 6.73
C TRP A 267 -7.62 0.04 8.11
N VAL A 268 -7.68 -0.87 9.08
CA VAL A 268 -7.28 -0.61 10.47
C VAL A 268 -6.16 -1.57 10.83
N LYS A 269 -5.05 -1.05 11.34
CA LYS A 269 -3.91 -1.85 11.77
C LYS A 269 -4.26 -2.69 12.99
N ASP A 270 -4.25 -4.01 12.84
CA ASP A 270 -4.34 -4.94 13.96
C ASP A 270 -2.97 -5.12 14.63
N LYS A 271 -2.63 -4.19 15.53
CA LYS A 271 -1.38 -4.21 16.30
C LYS A 271 -1.25 -5.47 17.15
N ALA A 272 -2.35 -6.01 17.67
CA ALA A 272 -2.33 -7.19 18.51
C ALA A 272 -1.94 -8.43 17.68
N ARG A 273 -2.47 -8.58 16.47
CA ARG A 273 -2.06 -9.63 15.53
C ARG A 273 -0.59 -9.51 15.15
N ILE A 274 -0.12 -8.31 14.79
CA ILE A 274 1.29 -8.08 14.46
C ILE A 274 2.20 -8.45 15.63
N GLN A 275 1.82 -8.08 16.87
CA GLN A 275 2.59 -8.44 18.05
C GLN A 275 2.65 -9.95 18.28
N ARG A 276 1.54 -10.68 18.09
CA ARG A 276 1.53 -12.16 18.18
C ARG A 276 2.47 -12.81 17.15
N ILE A 277 2.52 -12.28 15.93
CA ILE A 277 3.42 -12.75 14.87
C ILE A 277 4.89 -12.50 15.25
N ARG A 278 5.21 -11.30 15.75
CA ARG A 278 6.57 -10.93 16.17
C ARG A 278 7.08 -11.81 17.30
N VAL A 279 6.27 -11.99 18.35
CA VAL A 279 6.61 -12.84 19.50
C VAL A 279 6.90 -14.27 19.02
N HIS A 280 6.08 -14.83 18.13
CA HIS A 280 6.34 -16.16 17.57
C HIS A 280 7.66 -16.24 16.79
N GLY A 281 8.05 -15.18 16.07
CA GLY A 281 9.34 -15.15 15.41
C GLY A 281 10.54 -15.20 16.38
N HIS A 282 10.40 -14.61 17.57
CA HIS A 282 11.46 -14.59 18.58
C HIS A 282 11.48 -15.86 19.45
N ASP A 283 10.31 -16.42 19.76
CA ASP A 283 10.19 -17.60 20.60
C ASP A 283 10.55 -18.92 19.87
N GLU A 284 11.05 -19.89 20.63
CA GLU A 284 11.20 -21.29 20.20
C GLU A 284 9.88 -22.08 20.29
N ILE A 285 8.78 -21.42 20.67
CA ILE A 285 7.50 -22.06 20.99
C ILE A 285 6.90 -22.74 19.75
N GLN A 286 6.73 -24.06 19.86
CA GLN A 286 6.23 -24.95 18.80
C GLN A 286 4.73 -24.82 18.48
N ARG A 287 3.96 -24.01 19.24
CA ARG A 287 2.53 -23.83 18.99
C ARG A 287 2.28 -22.62 18.10
N VAL A 288 1.57 -22.87 17.00
CA VAL A 288 1.13 -21.83 16.07
C VAL A 288 0.20 -20.84 16.80
N PRO A 289 0.52 -19.54 16.84
CA PRO A 289 -0.31 -18.54 17.51
C PRO A 289 -1.64 -18.35 16.76
N ILE A 290 -2.67 -17.90 17.47
CA ILE A 290 -3.91 -17.43 16.84
C ILE A 290 -3.60 -16.14 16.08
N ILE A 291 -3.60 -16.21 14.74
CA ILE A 291 -3.19 -15.11 13.84
C ILE A 291 -4.36 -14.47 13.09
N TYR A 292 -5.60 -14.75 13.52
CA TYR A 292 -6.77 -14.10 12.95
C TYR A 292 -6.76 -12.61 13.23
N TYR A 293 -7.25 -11.85 12.25
CA TYR A 293 -7.46 -10.42 12.35
C TYR A 293 -8.73 -10.13 13.16
N ASP A 294 -8.65 -9.14 14.04
CA ASP A 294 -9.80 -8.69 14.84
C ASP A 294 -10.79 -7.87 14.01
N ARG A 295 -11.88 -8.53 13.57
CA ARG A 295 -12.94 -7.89 12.77
C ARG A 295 -13.74 -6.84 13.55
N THR A 296 -13.67 -6.82 14.89
CA THR A 296 -14.38 -5.81 15.69
C THR A 296 -13.82 -4.40 15.45
N LEU A 297 -12.57 -4.31 14.97
CA LEU A 297 -11.94 -3.06 14.53
C LEU A 297 -12.71 -2.34 13.42
N PHE A 298 -13.57 -3.05 12.68
CA PHE A 298 -14.37 -2.47 11.59
C PHE A 298 -15.73 -1.95 12.02
N TYR A 299 -16.21 -2.24 13.22
CA TYR A 299 -17.54 -1.81 13.68
C TYR A 299 -17.79 -0.30 13.55
N PRO A 300 -16.80 0.59 13.76
CA PRO A 300 -16.99 2.02 13.53
C PRO A 300 -17.14 2.44 12.07
N PHE A 301 -16.95 1.54 11.10
CA PHE A 301 -16.90 1.81 9.65
C PHE A 301 -17.89 1.00 8.83
N THR A 302 -18.67 0.11 9.47
CA THR A 302 -19.59 -0.78 8.76
C THR A 302 -20.62 0.00 7.97
N THR A 303 -20.79 -0.40 6.70
CA THR A 303 -21.77 0.19 5.77
C THR A 303 -23.11 -0.53 5.77
N LYS A 304 -23.13 -1.78 6.24
CA LYS A 304 -24.32 -2.63 6.40
C LYS A 304 -24.76 -2.65 7.86
N GLY A 305 -26.07 -2.74 8.10
CA GLY A 305 -26.61 -3.02 9.44
C GLY A 305 -26.12 -4.38 9.95
N ARG A 306 -26.01 -4.53 11.27
CA ARG A 306 -25.68 -5.81 11.92
C ARG A 306 -26.73 -6.87 11.62
#